data_AF-A0A2T0GTA9-F1
#
_entry.id   AF-A0A2T0GTA9-F1
#
_cell.length_a   1.000
_cell.length_b   1.000
_cell.length_c   1.000
_cell.angle_alpha   90.00
_cell.angle_beta   90.00
_cell.angle_gamma   90.00
#
_symmetry.space_group_name_H-M   'P 1'
#
loop_
_entity.id
_entity.type
_entity.pdbx_description
1 polymer ?
#
loop_
_entity_poly.entity_id
_entity_poly.type
_entity_poly.pdbx_seq_one_letter_code
_entity_poly.pdbx_strand_id
1 'polypeptide(L)' 'MFDRSTTWRKSSYSTATGNCVEVASRGDVRGLRDGKLGKSGPVLVLDASGFGAFLNAVRAGRFDR' A
#
# COMPACT_ATOMS: atom_id res chain seq x y z
N MET A 1 -10.00 5.78 9.96
CA MET A 1 -10.20 5.08 8.67
C MET A 1 -9.80 6.02 7.54
N PHE A 2 -8.99 5.59 6.58
CA PHE A 2 -8.41 6.46 5.54
C PHE A 2 -9.52 7.17 4.72
N ASP A 3 -9.59 8.49 4.80
CA ASP A 3 -10.59 9.33 4.14
C ASP A 3 -10.00 10.15 2.98
N ARG A 4 -10.79 11.04 2.39
CA ARG A 4 -10.40 11.86 1.23
C ARG A 4 -9.21 12.79 1.49
N SER A 5 -8.93 13.15 2.74
CA SER A 5 -7.80 14.02 3.12
C SER A 5 -6.48 13.26 3.28
N THR A 6 -6.50 11.92 3.22
CA THR A 6 -5.28 11.11 3.34
C THR A 6 -4.37 11.35 2.13
N THR A 7 -3.13 11.78 2.39
CA THR A 7 -2.10 11.91 1.35
C THR A 7 -1.55 10.54 0.96
N TRP A 8 -1.98 10.07 -0.21
CA TRP A 8 -1.47 8.86 -0.85
C TRP A 8 -0.22 9.17 -1.66
N ARG A 9 0.80 8.32 -1.54
CA ARG A 9 2.02 8.37 -2.32
C ARG A 9 2.06 7.16 -3.26
N LYS A 10 2.13 7.42 -4.56
CA LYS A 10 2.33 6.38 -5.56
C LYS A 10 3.78 5.85 -5.48
N SER A 11 3.93 4.54 -5.61
CA SER A 11 5.25 3.90 -5.71
C SER A 11 5.98 4.35 -6.97
N SER A 12 7.27 4.65 -6.88
CA SER A 12 8.13 4.97 -8.02
C SER A 12 8.30 3.82 -9.02
N TYR A 13 7.98 2.59 -8.60
CA TYR A 13 7.98 1.41 -9.46
C TYR A 13 6.68 1.26 -10.27
N SER A 14 5.67 2.11 -10.02
CA SER A 14 4.44 2.14 -10.81
C SER A 14 4.74 2.73 -12.19
N THR A 15 4.43 1.98 -13.24
CA THR A 15 4.53 2.45 -14.62
C THR A 15 3.13 2.57 -15.23
N ALA A 16 3.04 3.12 -16.45
CA ALA A 16 1.77 3.19 -17.18
C ALA A 16 1.13 1.80 -17.39
N THR A 17 1.94 0.75 -17.40
CA THR A 17 1.52 -0.62 -17.71
C THR A 17 1.45 -1.54 -16.50
N GLY A 18 1.87 -1.13 -15.29
CA GLY A 18 1.89 -2.04 -14.15
C GLY A 18 2.27 -1.45 -12.79
N ASN A 19 2.28 -2.34 -11.79
CA ASN A 19 2.76 -2.09 -10.42
C ASN A 19 2.07 -0.94 -9.67
N CYS A 20 0.84 -0.59 -10.05
CA CYS A 20 0.10 0.57 -9.55
C CYS A 20 -0.23 0.44 -8.06
N VAL A 21 0.72 0.75 -7.19
CA VAL A 21 0.59 0.65 -5.74
C VAL A 21 0.68 2.05 -5.15
N GLU A 22 -0.22 2.35 -4.23
CA GLU A 22 -0.20 3.58 -3.44
C GLU A 22 -0.15 3.26 -1.95
N VAL A 23 0.60 4.08 -1.22
CA VAL A 23 0.82 3.95 0.22
C VAL A 23 0.45 5.24 0.92
N ALA A 24 -0.16 5.15 2.09
CA ALA A 24 -0.43 6.29 2.95
C ALA A 24 0.01 6.03 4.39
N SER A 25 0.47 7.08 5.07
CA SER A 25 0.76 7.05 6.51
C SER A 25 -0.23 7.93 7.25
N ARG A 26 -0.83 7.42 8.32
CA ARG A 26 -1.71 8.19 9.22
C ARG A 26 -1.48 7.74 10.65
N GLY A 27 -0.75 8.54 11.42
CA GLY A 27 -0.28 8.11 12.75
C GLY A 27 0.48 6.79 12.66
N ASP A 28 0.09 5.82 13.49
CA ASP A 28 0.75 4.52 13.59
C ASP A 28 0.30 3.50 12.55
N VAL A 29 -0.64 3.87 11.66
CA VAL A 29 -1.11 2.96 10.60
C VAL A 29 -0.55 3.32 9.23
N ARG A 30 -0.46 2.28 8.39
CA ARG A 30 -0.06 2.31 6.99
C ARG A 30 -1.17 1.71 6.15
N GLY A 31 -1.58 2.44 5.13
CA GLY A 31 -2.57 1.99 4.15
C GLY A 31 -1.88 1.60 2.86
N LEU A 32 -2.23 0.45 2.29
CA LEU A 32 -1.84 0.04 0.93
C LEU A 32 -3.10 -0.15 0.09
N ARG A 33 -3.04 0.27 -1.17
CA ARG A 33 -4.12 0.02 -2.13
C ARG A 33 -3.60 -0.12 -3.56
N ASP A 34 -4.44 -0.70 -4.41
CA ASP A 34 -4.29 -0.62 -5.86
C ASP A 34 -4.60 0.81 -6.33
N GLY A 35 -3.58 1.49 -6.88
CA GLY A 35 -3.68 2.82 -7.43
C GLY A 35 -4.58 2.92 -8.68
N LYS A 36 -4.85 1.81 -9.38
CA LYS A 36 -5.82 1.79 -10.50
C LYS A 36 -7.25 1.94 -9.99
N LEU A 37 -7.57 1.24 -8.90
CA LEU A 37 -8.90 1.28 -8.29
C LEU A 37 -9.07 2.54 -7.42
N GLY A 38 -7.98 3.07 -6.89
CA GLY A 38 -7.97 4.30 -6.11
C GLY A 38 -8.93 4.23 -4.92
N LYS A 39 -9.95 5.09 -4.88
CA LYS A 39 -10.93 5.13 -3.78
C LYS A 39 -11.94 3.98 -3.83
N SER A 40 -12.11 3.35 -4.98
CA SER A 40 -13.04 2.24 -5.18
C SER A 40 -12.43 0.89 -4.80
N GLY A 41 -11.11 0.85 -4.59
CA GLY A 41 -10.38 -0.36 -4.21
C GLY A 41 -10.35 -0.58 -2.69
N PRO A 42 -10.17 -1.83 -2.24
CA PRO A 42 -9.94 -2.12 -0.83
C PRO A 42 -8.62 -1.49 -0.37
N VAL A 43 -8.58 -1.10 0.90
CA VAL A 43 -7.37 -0.62 1.55
C VAL A 43 -6.93 -1.64 2.58
N LEU A 44 -5.74 -2.21 2.40
CA LEU A 44 -5.08 -3.00 3.42
C LEU A 44 -4.49 -2.04 4.46
N VAL A 45 -4.90 -2.19 5.72
CA VAL A 45 -4.44 -1.35 6.83
C VAL A 45 -3.61 -2.20 7.78
N LEU A 46 -2.38 -1.75 8.04
CA LEU A 46 -1.46 -2.38 8.98
C LEU A 46 -0.96 -1.32 9.96
N ASP A 47 -0.58 -1.70 11.17
CA ASP A 47 0.27 -0.83 11.99
C ASP A 47 1.69 -0.72 11.40
N ALA A 48 2.52 0.16 11.94
CA ALA A 48 3.88 0.38 11.46
C ALA A 48 4.76 -0.89 11.49
N SER A 49 4.59 -1.73 12.50
CA SER A 49 5.36 -2.96 12.67
C SER A 49 4.90 -4.05 11.68
N GLY A 50 3.58 -4.20 11.53
CA GLY A 50 2.94 -5.09 10.57
C GLY A 50 3.28 -4.72 9.14
N PHE A 51 3.35 -3.42 8.84
CA PHE A 51 3.81 -2.94 7.53
C PHE A 51 5.26 -3.33 7.24
N GLY A 52 6.17 -3.17 8.22
CA GLY A 52 7.56 -3.61 8.08
C GLY A 52 7.68 -5.13 7.87
N ALA A 53 6.94 -5.91 8.66
CA ALA A 53 6.88 -7.37 8.52
C ALA A 53 6.33 -7.80 7.14
N PHE A 54 5.28 -7.12 6.67
CA PHE A 54 4.71 -7.35 5.35
C PHE A 54 5.73 -7.09 4.24
N LEU A 55 6.45 -5.97 4.26
CA LEU A 55 7.48 -5.68 3.27
C LEU A 55 8.62 -6.71 3.27
N ASN A 56 9.04 -7.18 4.44
CA ASN A 56 10.04 -8.25 4.55
C ASN A 56 9.53 -9.56 3.97
N ALA A 57 8.26 -9.91 4.20
CA ALA A 57 7.64 -11.10 3.63
C ALA A 57 7.53 -11.03 2.09
N VAL A 58 7.13 -9.88 1.54
CA VAL A 58 7.10 -9.62 0.09
C VAL A 58 8.50 -9.75 -0.49
N ARG A 59 9.52 -9.12 0.12
CA ARG A 59 10.91 -9.22 -0.34
C ARG A 59 11.44 -10.66 -0.33
N ALA A 60 10.98 -11.47 0.61
CA ALA A 60 11.33 -12.88 0.72
C ALA A 60 10.54 -13.79 -0.25
N GLY A 61 9.71 -13.23 -1.14
CA GLY A 61 8.93 -13.99 -2.11
C GLY A 61 7.83 -14.86 -1.50
N ARG A 62 7.40 -14.57 -0.26
CA ARG A 62 6.42 -15.40 0.46
C ARG A 62 5.05 -15.45 -0.21
N PHE A 63 4.77 -14.54 -1.14
CA PHE A 63 3.47 -14.39 -1.80
C PHE A 63 3.53 -14.64 -3.32
N ASP A 64 4.64 -15.16 -3.86
CA ASP A 64 4.85 -15.30 -5.31
C ASP A 64 4.20 -16.57 -5.91
N ARG A 65 3.21 -17.15 -5.22
CA ARG A 65 2.63 -18.45 -5.56
C ARG A 65 1.27 -18.35 -6.21
#